data_AF-A0A7J7LMT4-F1
#
_entry.id   AF-A0A7J7LMT4-F1
#
_cell.length_a   1.000
_cell.length_b   1.000
_cell.length_c   1.000
_cell.angle_alpha   90.00
_cell.angle_beta   90.00
_cell.angle_gamma   90.00
#
_symmetry.space_group_name_H-M   'P 1'
#
loop_
_entity.id
_entity.type
_entity.pdbx_description
1 polymer ?
#
loop_
_entity_poly.entity_id
_entity_poly.type
_entity_poly.pdbx_seq_one_letter_code
_entity_poly.pdbx_strand_id
1 'polypeptide(L)'
;MHGFSVVLSTEELAALKKTVRFLTAYRDRTLDVDSTHTIEFLSLNTVSSIWPASNYVKDVIIGIIDTGVWPESNSFRDNGMEEIPSRWKICEPDVQFNFAMCNRKLIGARYFNKGIMADDPNVSISMNFARTLMDMGPTPHQSLPETMCKVLDMNNEMK
;
A
#
# COMPACT_ATOMS: atom_id res chain seq x y z
N MET A 1 -11.82 15.79 5.43
CA MET A 1 -10.67 15.61 6.34
C MET A 1 -9.55 16.52 5.86
N HIS A 2 -9.08 17.46 6.68
CA HIS A 2 -8.06 18.45 6.31
C HIS A 2 -6.80 18.19 7.13
N GLY A 3 -5.81 17.52 6.55
CA GLY A 3 -4.56 17.18 7.20
C GLY A 3 -3.46 16.90 6.17
N PHE A 4 -2.21 17.08 6.55
CA PHE A 4 -1.04 16.82 5.72
C PHE A 4 0.15 16.46 6.61
N SER A 5 1.19 15.85 6.01
CA SER A 5 2.49 15.61 6.64
C SER A 5 3.51 16.60 6.09
N VAL A 6 4.43 17.06 6.94
CA VAL A 6 5.48 18.02 6.61
C VAL A 6 6.70 17.83 7.49
N VAL A 7 7.88 18.06 6.93
CA VAL A 7 9.15 18.11 7.66
C VAL A 7 9.36 19.53 8.15
N LEU A 8 9.51 19.71 9.46
CA LEU A 8 9.69 21.02 10.09
C LEU A 8 10.84 20.99 11.11
N SER A 9 11.56 22.10 11.22
CA SER A 9 12.44 22.35 12.37
C SER A 9 11.63 22.59 13.65
N THR A 10 12.31 22.55 14.80
CA THR A 10 11.71 22.88 16.10
C THR A 10 11.18 24.32 16.14
N GLU A 11 11.87 25.24 15.49
CA GLU A 11 11.51 26.66 15.41
C GLU A 11 10.31 26.86 14.49
N GLU A 12 10.29 26.19 13.34
CA GLU A 12 9.18 26.25 12.38
C GLU A 12 7.88 25.69 13.00
N LEU A 13 7.96 24.57 13.71
CA LEU A 13 6.81 24.02 14.44
C LEU A 13 6.34 24.97 15.54
N ALA A 14 7.25 25.61 16.27
CA ALA A 14 6.91 26.60 17.29
C ALA A 14 6.25 27.85 16.71
N ALA A 15 6.67 28.29 15.50
CA ALA A 15 6.03 29.37 14.78
C ALA A 15 4.63 28.97 14.28
N LEU A 16 4.48 27.78 13.72
CA LEU A 16 3.21 27.26 13.20
C LEU A 16 2.14 27.16 14.29
N LYS A 17 2.53 26.68 15.49
CA LYS A 17 1.66 26.57 16.67
C LYS A 17 1.04 27.90 17.12
N LYS A 18 1.62 29.04 16.75
CA LYS A 18 1.11 30.38 17.10
C LYS A 18 0.06 30.90 16.12
N THR A 19 -0.16 30.22 15.00
CA THR A 19 -1.12 30.65 13.98
C THR A 19 -2.55 30.30 14.40
N VAL A 20 -3.52 31.17 14.07
CA VAL A 20 -4.94 30.99 14.44
C VAL A 20 -5.56 29.74 13.81
N ARG A 21 -4.96 29.20 12.74
CA ARG A 21 -5.45 28.02 12.00
C ARG A 21 -4.79 26.71 12.43
N PHE A 22 -3.84 26.75 13.36
CA PHE A 22 -3.24 25.53 13.89
C PHE A 22 -4.21 24.83 14.85
N LEU A 23 -4.44 23.53 14.63
CA LEU A 23 -5.29 22.70 15.49
C LEU A 23 -4.44 21.76 16.35
N THR A 24 -3.68 20.88 15.71
CA THR A 24 -2.79 19.92 16.39
C THR A 24 -1.70 19.43 15.44
N ALA A 25 -0.61 18.92 16.01
CA ALA A 25 0.44 18.22 15.29
C ALA A 25 1.05 17.14 16.18
N TYR A 26 1.44 16.02 15.56
CA TYR A 26 2.09 14.90 16.22
C TYR A 26 3.36 14.56 15.42
N ARG A 27 4.41 14.13 16.12
CA ARG A 27 5.62 13.64 15.46
C ARG A 27 5.27 12.36 14.70
N ASP A 28 5.73 12.27 13.46
CA ASP A 28 5.69 11.03 12.68
C ASP A 28 6.48 9.93 13.40
N ARG A 29 6.02 8.69 13.32
CA ARG A 29 6.64 7.55 14.00
C ARG A 29 6.62 6.34 13.09
N THR A 30 7.74 5.62 13.06
CA THR A 30 7.79 4.29 12.47
C THR A 30 6.92 3.33 13.28
N LEU A 31 6.11 2.54 12.59
CA LEU A 31 5.34 1.45 13.17
C LEU A 31 6.03 0.12 12.86
N ASP A 32 5.96 -0.80 13.82
CA ASP A 32 6.38 -2.18 13.62
C ASP A 32 5.23 -2.99 12.99
N VAL A 33 5.59 -3.89 12.07
CA VAL A 33 4.62 -4.72 11.36
C VAL A 33 4.05 -5.78 12.29
N ASP A 34 2.77 -5.65 12.62
CA ASP A 34 1.99 -6.67 13.29
C ASP A 34 1.16 -7.45 12.26
N SER A 35 1.73 -8.53 11.69
CA SER A 35 0.93 -9.47 10.90
C SER A 35 0.65 -10.74 11.72
N THR A 36 -0.62 -10.94 12.09
CA THR A 36 -1.12 -12.20 12.65
C THR A 36 -1.86 -12.99 11.57
N HIS A 37 -1.71 -14.31 11.62
CA HIS A 37 -1.97 -15.27 10.54
C HIS A 37 -3.40 -15.29 9.92
N THR A 38 -3.42 -15.31 8.58
CA THR A 38 -4.25 -15.97 7.54
C THR A 38 -5.79 -16.12 7.60
N ILE A 39 -6.37 -16.10 6.37
CA ILE A 39 -7.79 -16.17 5.97
C ILE A 39 -8.59 -17.35 6.57
N GLU A 40 -7.93 -18.40 7.08
CA GLU A 40 -8.60 -19.53 7.75
C GLU A 40 -9.50 -19.09 8.90
N PHE A 41 -9.18 -17.95 9.55
CA PHE A 41 -10.01 -17.35 10.59
C PHE A 41 -11.46 -17.08 10.13
N LEU A 42 -11.66 -16.79 8.85
CA LEU A 42 -12.98 -16.43 8.32
C LEU A 42 -13.81 -17.63 7.85
N SER A 43 -13.29 -18.87 7.92
CA SER A 43 -13.98 -20.09 7.45
C SER A 43 -14.63 -19.92 6.07
N LEU A 44 -14.03 -19.11 5.20
CA LEU A 44 -14.50 -18.85 3.84
C LEU A 44 -14.33 -20.14 3.04
N ASN A 45 -15.36 -20.98 3.05
CA ASN A 45 -15.42 -22.16 2.21
C ASN A 45 -16.05 -21.80 0.86
N THR A 46 -15.71 -22.54 -0.19
CA THR A 46 -16.26 -22.37 -1.54
C THR A 46 -17.72 -22.81 -1.65
N VAL A 47 -18.32 -23.31 -0.56
CA VAL A 47 -19.61 -24.02 -0.54
C VAL A 47 -20.78 -23.10 -0.14
N SER A 48 -20.55 -22.13 0.77
CA SER A 48 -21.49 -21.06 1.11
C SER A 48 -21.00 -19.75 0.50
N SER A 49 -21.23 -19.62 -0.81
CA SER A 49 -20.60 -18.59 -1.63
C SER A 49 -21.17 -17.19 -1.33
N ILE A 50 -20.40 -16.38 -0.59
CA ILE A 50 -20.63 -14.92 -0.43
C ILE A 50 -20.50 -14.21 -1.79
N TRP A 51 -19.86 -14.84 -2.78
CA TRP A 51 -19.50 -14.23 -4.06
C TRP A 51 -20.68 -13.88 -4.96
N PRO A 52 -21.69 -14.75 -5.21
CA PRO A 52 -22.94 -14.34 -5.86
C PRO A 52 -23.66 -13.23 -5.10
N ALA A 53 -23.65 -13.29 -3.76
CA ALA A 53 -24.33 -12.30 -2.93
C ALA A 53 -23.66 -10.91 -2.97
N SER A 54 -22.34 -10.86 -3.18
CA SER A 54 -21.57 -9.62 -3.33
C SER A 54 -21.43 -9.15 -4.78
N ASN A 55 -22.14 -9.78 -5.72
CA ASN A 55 -21.96 -9.57 -7.16
C ASN A 55 -20.49 -9.67 -7.59
N TYR A 56 -19.78 -10.67 -7.05
CA TYR A 56 -18.37 -10.95 -7.31
C TYR A 56 -17.43 -9.77 -7.04
N VAL A 57 -17.82 -8.86 -6.13
CA VAL A 57 -16.99 -7.70 -5.75
C VAL A 57 -16.65 -6.83 -6.98
N LYS A 58 -17.61 -6.74 -7.93
CA LYS A 58 -17.48 -5.91 -9.12
C LYS A 58 -17.42 -4.41 -8.76
N ASP A 59 -16.56 -3.71 -9.48
CA ASP A 59 -16.13 -2.31 -9.44
C ASP A 59 -15.51 -1.85 -8.11
N VAL A 60 -14.96 -2.79 -7.34
CA VAL A 60 -14.27 -2.53 -6.08
C VAL A 60 -12.76 -2.49 -6.28
N ILE A 61 -12.17 -1.40 -5.80
CA ILE A 61 -10.72 -1.20 -5.74
C ILE A 61 -10.29 -1.26 -4.28
N ILE A 62 -9.33 -2.13 -3.97
CA ILE A 62 -8.75 -2.26 -2.63
C ILE A 62 -7.38 -1.63 -2.60
N GLY A 63 -7.22 -0.58 -1.78
CA GLY A 63 -5.92 -0.05 -1.41
C GLY A 63 -5.37 -0.78 -0.19
N ILE A 64 -4.13 -1.24 -0.28
CA ILE A 64 -3.42 -1.95 0.79
C ILE A 64 -2.16 -1.16 1.10
N ILE A 65 -2.03 -0.74 2.36
CA ILE A 65 -0.78 -0.17 2.89
C ILE A 65 0.04 -1.33 3.44
N ASP A 66 1.23 -1.55 2.90
CA ASP A 66 2.06 -2.73 3.14
C ASP A 66 3.54 -2.38 2.95
N THR A 67 4.42 -3.38 2.98
CA THR A 67 5.86 -3.23 2.71
C THR A 67 6.20 -3.41 1.23
N GLY A 68 5.21 -3.57 0.33
CA GLY A 68 5.52 -4.39 -0.83
C GLY A 68 4.44 -4.80 -1.81
N VAL A 69 4.84 -4.95 -3.09
CA VAL A 69 4.23 -5.90 -4.02
C VAL A 69 5.28 -6.70 -4.79
N TRP A 70 5.03 -7.99 -5.01
CA TRP A 70 5.79 -8.83 -5.95
C TRP A 70 4.93 -9.02 -7.22
N PRO A 71 5.07 -8.15 -8.23
CA PRO A 71 4.13 -8.08 -9.36
C PRO A 71 4.14 -9.36 -10.22
N GLU A 72 5.23 -10.14 -10.22
CA GLU A 72 5.34 -11.39 -10.96
C GLU A 72 4.59 -12.57 -10.31
N SER A 73 3.97 -12.37 -9.15
CA SER A 73 3.23 -13.44 -8.46
C SER A 73 2.02 -13.87 -9.29
N ASN A 74 1.72 -15.17 -9.28
CA ASN A 74 0.54 -15.71 -9.93
C ASN A 74 -0.76 -15.07 -9.42
N SER A 75 -0.78 -14.57 -8.18
CA SER A 75 -1.91 -13.86 -7.57
C SER A 75 -2.21 -12.50 -8.21
N PHE A 76 -1.32 -11.98 -9.05
CA PHE A 76 -1.53 -10.71 -9.78
C PHE A 76 -1.68 -10.89 -11.29
N ARG A 77 -1.90 -12.12 -11.78
CA ARG A 77 -2.22 -12.34 -13.20
C ARG A 77 -3.57 -11.74 -13.52
N ASP A 78 -3.69 -11.10 -14.67
CA ASP A 78 -4.87 -10.33 -15.06
C ASP A 78 -5.74 -11.04 -16.12
N ASN A 79 -5.57 -12.36 -16.24
CA ASN A 79 -6.35 -13.20 -17.15
C ASN A 79 -7.83 -13.12 -16.76
N GLY A 80 -8.69 -12.73 -17.69
CA GLY A 80 -10.11 -12.57 -17.44
C GLY A 80 -10.50 -11.24 -16.79
N MET A 81 -9.56 -10.37 -16.39
CA MET A 81 -9.90 -9.06 -15.82
C MET A 81 -10.45 -8.12 -16.90
N GLU A 82 -11.49 -7.36 -16.56
CA GLU A 82 -12.07 -6.28 -17.38
C GLU A 82 -11.10 -5.07 -17.46
N GLU A 83 -11.43 -4.06 -18.29
CA GLU A 83 -10.63 -2.84 -18.37
C GLU A 83 -10.58 -2.09 -17.03
N ILE A 84 -9.44 -1.45 -16.75
CA ILE A 84 -9.25 -0.65 -15.54
C ILE A 84 -10.25 0.52 -15.58
N PRO A 85 -11.02 0.76 -14.50
CA PRO A 85 -11.92 1.90 -14.43
C PRO A 85 -11.19 3.21 -14.74
N SER A 86 -11.70 4.01 -15.68
CA SER A 86 -11.06 5.24 -16.17
C SER A 86 -10.73 6.27 -15.08
N ARG A 87 -11.45 6.20 -13.95
CA ARG A 87 -11.20 6.98 -12.73
C ARG A 87 -9.89 6.66 -12.02
N TRP A 88 -9.19 5.59 -12.40
CA TRP A 88 -8.02 5.09 -11.68
C TRP A 88 -6.83 4.84 -12.60
N LYS A 89 -5.73 5.59 -12.39
CA LYS A 89 -4.43 5.26 -12.99
C LYS A 89 -3.26 5.95 -12.26
N ILE A 90 -2.66 5.28 -11.29
CA ILE A 90 -1.39 5.71 -10.68
C ILE A 90 -0.51 4.48 -10.48
N CYS A 91 0.48 4.31 -11.35
CA CYS A 91 1.52 3.31 -11.23
C CYS A 91 2.85 4.06 -11.27
N GLU A 92 3.53 4.16 -10.13
CA GLU A 92 4.72 4.99 -9.98
C GLU A 92 5.97 4.19 -10.39
N PRO A 93 6.69 4.58 -11.45
CA PRO A 93 7.88 3.87 -11.91
C PRO A 93 9.10 4.23 -11.04
N ASP A 94 10.05 3.32 -10.95
CA ASP A 94 11.36 3.50 -10.31
C ASP A 94 12.36 2.42 -10.80
N VAL A 95 13.58 2.41 -10.26
CA VAL A 95 14.74 1.61 -10.69
C VAL A 95 14.43 0.11 -10.86
N GLN A 96 13.59 -0.46 -9.99
CA GLN A 96 13.21 -1.89 -10.03
C GLN A 96 11.72 -2.12 -10.25
N PHE A 97 10.96 -1.08 -10.61
CA PHE A 97 9.52 -1.17 -10.84
C PHE A 97 9.11 -0.27 -12.01
N ASN A 98 8.73 -0.82 -13.16
CA ASN A 98 8.33 0.01 -14.30
C ASN A 98 6.80 0.01 -14.48
N PHE A 99 6.28 0.94 -15.29
CA PHE A 99 4.84 1.04 -15.56
C PHE A 99 4.20 -0.25 -16.09
N ALA A 100 4.97 -1.11 -16.76
CA ALA A 100 4.48 -2.37 -17.32
C ALA A 100 4.33 -3.48 -16.25
N MET A 101 4.78 -3.24 -15.02
CA MET A 101 4.54 -4.14 -13.89
C MET A 101 3.15 -3.96 -13.28
N CYS A 102 2.47 -2.85 -13.55
CA CYS A 102 1.03 -2.74 -13.33
C CYS A 102 0.26 -3.33 -14.52
N ASN A 103 -0.86 -3.97 -14.25
CA ASN A 103 -1.72 -4.63 -15.23
C ASN A 103 -3.20 -4.42 -14.88
N ARG A 104 -4.14 -5.19 -15.46
CA ARG A 104 -5.57 -5.02 -15.15
C ARG A 104 -5.96 -5.52 -13.74
N LYS A 105 -5.05 -6.15 -13.00
CA LYS A 105 -5.22 -6.64 -11.63
C LYS A 105 -4.47 -5.78 -10.61
N LEU A 106 -3.17 -5.58 -10.78
CA LEU A 106 -2.38 -4.59 -10.05
C LEU A 106 -2.48 -3.25 -10.78
N ILE A 107 -3.53 -2.49 -10.48
CA ILE A 107 -3.87 -1.25 -11.21
C ILE A 107 -3.17 -0.01 -10.67
N GLY A 108 -2.50 -0.11 -9.52
CA GLY A 108 -1.67 0.96 -9.00
C GLY A 108 -0.66 0.50 -7.95
N ALA A 109 0.46 1.19 -7.91
CA ALA A 109 1.55 0.94 -6.98
C ALA A 109 2.30 2.25 -6.71
N ARG A 110 2.52 2.56 -5.44
CA ARG A 110 3.22 3.77 -4.98
C ARG A 110 3.93 3.48 -3.66
N TYR A 111 5.07 4.12 -3.43
CA TYR A 111 5.82 4.06 -2.19
C TYR A 111 5.89 5.45 -1.52
N PHE A 112 6.18 5.49 -0.21
CA PHE A 112 6.15 6.69 0.64
C PHE A 112 7.32 6.69 1.64
N ASN A 113 8.55 6.76 1.15
CA ASN A 113 9.77 6.72 1.99
C ASN A 113 10.23 8.08 2.52
N LYS A 114 9.62 9.19 2.07
CA LYS A 114 10.07 10.56 2.42
C LYS A 114 10.05 10.86 3.92
N GLY A 115 9.10 10.29 4.67
CA GLY A 115 9.05 10.45 6.13
C GLY A 115 10.25 9.81 6.82
N ILE A 116 10.61 8.59 6.40
CA ILE A 116 11.77 7.84 6.93
C ILE A 116 13.06 8.60 6.64
N MET A 117 13.25 9.06 5.39
CA MET A 117 14.44 9.83 4.99
C MET A 117 14.57 11.16 5.75
N ALA A 118 13.45 11.74 6.18
CA ALA A 118 13.45 12.97 6.95
C ALA A 118 13.76 12.75 8.44
N ASP A 119 13.41 11.59 9.01
CA ASP A 119 13.71 11.26 10.41
C ASP A 119 15.17 10.82 10.59
N ASP A 120 15.72 10.04 9.64
CA ASP A 120 17.14 9.67 9.60
C ASP A 120 17.72 9.82 8.18
N PRO A 121 18.48 10.91 7.90
CA PRO A 121 19.11 11.12 6.60
C PRO A 121 20.16 10.07 6.20
N ASN A 122 20.68 9.29 7.15
CA ASN A 122 21.71 8.27 6.90
C ASN A 122 21.11 6.88 6.71
N VAL A 123 19.78 6.75 6.76
CA VAL A 123 19.10 5.46 6.61
C VAL A 123 19.28 4.91 5.19
N SER A 124 19.78 3.68 5.10
CA SER A 124 19.83 2.92 3.85
C SER A 124 18.52 2.16 3.67
N ILE A 125 17.58 2.75 2.93
CA ILE A 125 16.27 2.13 2.68
C ILE A 125 16.41 1.13 1.51
N SER A 126 16.06 -0.14 1.75
CA SER A 126 16.04 -1.18 0.72
C SER A 126 14.86 -1.04 -0.26
N MET A 127 13.82 -0.31 0.14
CA MET A 127 12.56 -0.10 -0.57
C MET A 127 12.43 1.32 -1.13
N ASN A 128 13.23 1.66 -2.13
CA ASN A 128 13.04 2.87 -2.94
C ASN A 128 12.13 2.62 -4.15
N PHE A 129 11.31 1.58 -4.11
CA PHE A 129 10.47 1.16 -5.22
C PHE A 129 9.33 0.28 -4.72
N ALA A 130 8.24 0.18 -5.50
CA ALA A 130 7.06 -0.61 -5.14
C ALA A 130 7.29 -2.13 -5.04
N ARG A 131 8.40 -2.61 -5.57
CA ARG A 131 8.74 -4.03 -5.62
C ARG A 131 9.30 -4.54 -4.29
N THR A 132 8.78 -5.67 -3.79
CA THR A 132 9.47 -6.46 -2.76
C THR A 132 10.47 -7.41 -3.42
N LEU A 133 11.59 -7.70 -2.75
CA LEU A 133 12.64 -8.58 -3.28
C LEU A 133 12.46 -10.07 -2.93
N MET A 134 11.43 -10.43 -2.15
CA MET A 134 11.13 -11.80 -1.72
C MET A 134 9.63 -12.03 -1.57
N ASP A 135 9.18 -13.27 -1.81
CA ASP A 135 7.86 -13.74 -1.38
C ASP A 135 7.85 -13.76 0.15
N MET A 136 7.11 -12.84 0.78
CA MET A 136 6.96 -12.83 2.23
C MET A 136 6.02 -13.97 2.65
N GLY A 137 6.56 -15.20 2.66
CA GLY A 137 6.04 -16.26 3.49
C GLY A 137 6.16 -15.90 4.98
N PRO A 138 5.45 -16.61 5.88
CA PRO A 138 5.40 -16.27 7.29
C PRO A 138 6.75 -16.57 7.95
N THR A 139 7.65 -15.59 8.00
CA THR A 139 8.92 -15.68 8.74
C THR A 139 9.21 -14.37 9.48
N PRO A 140 10.00 -14.43 10.58
CA PRO A 140 9.79 -13.58 11.74
C PRO A 140 10.49 -12.22 11.63
N HIS A 141 9.79 -11.19 12.11
CA HIS A 141 10.33 -9.93 12.65
C HIS A 141 11.53 -9.35 11.91
N GLN A 142 11.31 -8.87 10.68
CA GLN A 142 12.07 -7.72 10.20
C GLN A 142 11.18 -6.49 10.28
N SER A 143 11.60 -5.53 11.11
CA SER A 143 11.03 -4.19 11.21
C SER A 143 11.24 -3.48 9.87
N LEU A 144 10.35 -3.74 8.92
CA LEU A 144 10.29 -3.01 7.66
C LEU A 144 9.27 -1.89 7.86
N PRO A 145 9.67 -0.63 7.71
CA PRO A 145 8.76 0.49 7.92
C PRO A 145 7.60 0.41 6.92
N GLU A 146 6.37 0.32 7.41
CA GLU A 146 5.13 0.33 6.62
C GLU A 146 5.03 1.62 5.79
N THR A 147 5.52 1.60 4.56
CA THR A 147 5.57 2.82 3.74
C THR A 147 5.20 2.61 2.29
N MET A 148 4.46 1.55 1.95
CA MET A 148 4.00 1.32 0.59
C MET A 148 2.49 1.26 0.49
N CYS A 149 1.91 1.79 -0.60
CA CYS A 149 0.53 1.47 -0.95
C CYS A 149 0.49 0.72 -2.28
N LYS A 150 -0.03 -0.50 -2.27
CA LYS A 150 -0.46 -1.20 -3.50
C LYS A 150 -1.97 -1.06 -3.64
N VAL A 151 -2.44 -0.99 -4.88
CA VAL A 151 -3.87 -0.93 -5.17
C VAL A 151 -4.24 -2.04 -6.13
N LEU A 152 -5.15 -2.88 -5.68
CA LEU A 152 -5.65 -4.04 -6.40
C LEU A 152 -7.05 -3.76 -6.92
N ASP A 153 -7.29 -4.14 -8.16
CA ASP A 153 -8.64 -4.28 -8.71
C ASP A 153 -9.17 -5.66 -8.36
N MET A 154 -10.39 -5.75 -7.83
CA MET A 154 -11.05 -7.03 -7.60
C MET A 154 -12.00 -7.44 -8.73
N ASN A 155 -12.10 -6.63 -9.78
CA ASN A 155 -12.97 -6.88 -10.92
C ASN A 155 -12.71 -8.23 -11.58
N ASN A 156 -13.60 -9.19 -11.36
CA ASN A 156 -13.59 -10.51 -12.00
C ASN A 156 -12.60 -11.54 -11.42
N GLU A 157 -12.04 -11.30 -10.24
CA GLU A 157 -11.12 -12.24 -9.58
C GLU A 157 -11.71 -13.61 -9.24
N MET A 158 -13.04 -13.70 -9.12
CA MET A 158 -13.72 -14.87 -8.57
C MET A 158 -14.91 -15.33 -9.40
N LYS A 159 -14.96 -14.95 -10.69
CA LYS A 159 -15.89 -15.54 -11.67
C LYS A 159 -15.37 -16.87 -12.21
#